data_AF-A0A4S1GPT7-F1
#
_entry.id   AF-A0A4S1GPT7-F1
#
_cell.length_a   1.000
_cell.length_b   1.000
_cell.length_c   1.000
_cell.angle_alpha   90.00
_cell.angle_beta   90.00
_cell.angle_gamma   90.00
#
_symmetry.space_group_name_H-M   'P 1'
#
loop_
_entity.id
_entity.type
_entity.pdbx_description
1 polymer ?
#
loop_
_entity_poly.entity_id
_entity_poly.type
_entity_poly.pdbx_seq_one_letter_code
_entity_poly.pdbx_strand_id
1 'polypeptide(L)'
;MGEYLILAPTKDVADNSFLPAHGMITEDNALFKRFKPSDTTREIINRLDDSVLAVKSADADVVGGQKAICSFIDELWLFGKKASSANVLSEVTGSQASRPEGFTIYATTQSDDPPTGVFAQKLLYNRGVRDGKINDPTSLPLIYEYPPQMAKD
;
A
#
# COMPACT_ATOMS: atom_id res chain seq x y z
N MET A 1 19.48 -4.38 -5.86
CA MET A 1 18.63 -3.20 -6.00
C MET A 1 17.27 -3.52 -5.43
N GLY A 2 16.83 -2.80 -4.40
CA GLY A 2 15.52 -2.98 -3.77
C GLY A 2 14.45 -2.10 -4.44
N GLU A 3 13.25 -2.63 -4.62
CA GLU A 3 12.12 -1.89 -5.19
C GLU A 3 11.04 -1.74 -4.12
N TYR A 4 10.54 -0.52 -3.97
CA TYR A 4 9.45 -0.14 -3.09
C TYR A 4 8.35 0.46 -3.96
N LEU A 5 7.10 0.10 -3.70
CA LEU A 5 5.99 0.42 -4.60
C LEU A 5 4.90 1.20 -3.89
N ILE A 6 4.47 2.32 -4.48
CA ILE A 6 3.16 2.91 -4.22
C ILE A 6 2.21 2.42 -5.31
N LEU A 7 1.18 1.68 -4.91
CA LEU A 7 0.12 1.21 -5.77
C LEU A 7 -1.18 1.90 -5.37
N ALA A 8 -1.81 2.58 -6.32
CA ALA A 8 -3.09 3.23 -6.10
C ALA A 8 -4.04 3.00 -7.29
N PRO A 9 -5.36 3.21 -7.12
CA PRO A 9 -6.36 2.99 -8.17
C PRO A 9 -6.19 3.92 -9.38
N THR A 10 -5.62 5.11 -9.15
CA THR A 10 -5.33 6.12 -10.17
C THR A 10 -4.00 6.81 -9.85
N LYS A 11 -3.45 7.54 -10.83
CA LYS A 11 -2.23 8.33 -10.64
C LYS A 11 -2.43 9.45 -9.62
N ASP A 12 -3.57 10.13 -9.65
CA ASP A 12 -3.86 11.23 -8.72
C ASP A 12 -3.91 10.76 -7.26
N VAL A 13 -4.47 9.57 -7.01
CA VAL A 13 -4.46 8.98 -5.66
C VAL A 13 -3.04 8.62 -5.25
N ALA A 14 -2.22 8.06 -6.15
CA ALA A 14 -0.83 7.78 -5.82
C ALA A 14 -0.02 9.06 -5.50
N ASP A 15 -0.32 10.17 -6.18
CA ASP A 15 0.31 11.47 -5.93
C ASP A 15 -0.03 12.00 -4.51
N ASN A 16 -1.19 11.64 -3.92
CA ASN A 16 -1.50 11.98 -2.51
C ASN A 16 -0.53 11.34 -1.51
N SER A 17 0.14 10.26 -1.89
CA SER A 17 1.14 9.58 -1.07
C SER A 17 2.57 9.91 -1.50
N PHE A 18 2.82 10.05 -2.81
CA PHE A 18 4.14 10.39 -3.32
C PHE A 18 4.53 11.85 -3.06
N LEU A 19 3.64 12.82 -3.28
CA LEU A 19 3.97 14.24 -3.15
C LEU A 19 4.34 14.62 -1.70
N PRO A 20 3.68 14.12 -0.65
CA PRO A 20 4.15 14.33 0.72
C PRO A 20 5.52 13.70 0.97
N ALA A 21 5.78 12.49 0.49
CA ALA A 21 7.10 11.85 0.62
C ALA A 21 8.19 12.67 -0.08
N HIS A 22 7.90 13.14 -1.30
CA HIS A 22 8.75 14.05 -2.05
C HIS A 22 9.03 15.34 -1.26
N GLY A 23 7.98 16.02 -0.80
CA GLY A 23 8.07 17.26 -0.03
C GLY A 23 8.89 17.10 1.27
N MET A 24 8.64 16.03 2.03
CA MET A 24 9.43 15.74 3.24
C MET A 24 10.93 15.62 2.92
N ILE A 25 11.28 15.02 1.77
CA ILE A 25 12.67 14.89 1.35
C ILE A 25 13.26 16.21 0.87
N THR A 26 12.51 17.03 0.12
CA THR A 26 13.01 18.31 -0.40
C THR A 26 13.18 19.37 0.68
N GLU A 27 12.36 19.34 1.72
CA GLU A 27 12.38 20.34 2.80
C GLU A 27 13.36 19.97 3.95
N ASP A 28 13.91 18.75 3.97
CA ASP A 28 14.86 18.32 4.99
C ASP A 28 16.26 18.04 4.41
N ASN A 29 17.26 18.76 4.91
CA ASN A 29 18.64 18.65 4.43
C ASN A 29 19.27 17.25 4.58
N ALA A 30 18.94 16.51 5.64
CA ALA A 30 19.47 15.17 5.86
C ALA A 30 18.81 14.16 4.90
N LEU A 31 17.48 14.26 4.74
CA LEU A 31 16.74 13.45 3.79
C LEU A 31 17.14 13.76 2.35
N PHE A 32 17.32 15.03 1.98
CA PHE A 32 17.73 15.42 0.64
C PHE A 32 19.12 14.89 0.28
N LYS A 33 20.04 14.78 1.24
CA LYS A 33 21.35 14.11 1.04
C LYS A 33 21.20 12.60 0.86
N ARG A 34 20.26 11.99 1.57
CA ARG A 34 20.00 10.54 1.54
C ARG A 34 19.28 10.10 0.28
N PHE A 35 18.26 10.84 -0.13
CA PHE A 35 17.30 10.46 -1.16
C PHE A 35 17.31 11.46 -2.32
N LYS A 36 17.20 10.95 -3.54
CA LYS A 36 17.10 11.72 -4.78
C LYS A 36 15.66 11.60 -5.28
N PRO A 37 14.78 12.56 -4.95
CA PRO A 37 13.44 12.61 -5.51
C PRO A 37 13.48 13.06 -6.98
N SER A 38 12.51 12.60 -7.78
CA SER A 38 12.34 12.96 -9.19
C SER A 38 10.90 13.41 -9.45
N ASP A 39 10.75 14.68 -9.85
CA ASP A 39 9.46 15.25 -10.23
C ASP A 39 8.86 14.57 -11.47
N THR A 40 9.72 14.21 -12.42
CA THR A 40 9.31 13.69 -13.74
C THR A 40 8.93 12.22 -13.68
N THR A 41 9.78 11.37 -13.09
CA THR A 41 9.57 9.92 -13.10
C THR A 41 8.69 9.45 -11.94
N ARG A 42 8.39 10.32 -10.97
CA ARG A 42 7.67 9.95 -9.73
C ARG A 42 8.37 8.80 -8.99
N GLU A 43 9.68 8.97 -8.85
CA GLU A 43 10.55 8.04 -8.16
C GLU A 43 11.37 8.76 -7.09
N ILE A 44 11.73 8.03 -6.05
CA ILE A 44 12.68 8.46 -5.02
C ILE A 44 13.76 7.39 -4.93
N ILE A 45 15.00 7.78 -5.24
CA ILE A 45 16.16 6.88 -5.21
C ILE A 45 16.92 7.08 -3.90
N ASN A 46 17.25 6.01 -3.21
CA ASN A 46 18.11 6.01 -2.04
C ASN A 46 19.58 5.95 -2.46
N ARG A 47 20.38 6.97 -2.09
CA ARG A 47 21.80 7.05 -2.50
C ARG A 47 22.76 6.09 -1.78
N LEU A 48 22.33 5.27 -0.81
CA LEU A 48 23.24 4.23 -0.23
C LEU A 48 23.43 3.06 -1.17
N ASP A 49 22.30 2.58 -1.68
CA ASP A 49 22.11 1.20 -2.12
C ASP A 49 21.28 1.14 -3.41
N ASP A 50 20.98 2.32 -3.95
CA ASP A 50 20.20 2.54 -5.16
C ASP A 50 18.81 1.89 -5.13
N SER A 51 18.25 1.67 -3.93
CA SER A 51 16.85 1.27 -3.81
C SER A 51 15.92 2.39 -4.28
N VAL A 52 14.79 2.00 -4.87
CA VAL A 52 13.87 2.94 -5.52
C VAL A 52 12.47 2.78 -4.96
N LEU A 53 11.86 3.88 -4.54
CA LEU A 53 10.41 3.98 -4.37
C LEU A 53 9.81 4.53 -5.66
N ALA A 54 8.87 3.80 -6.25
CA ALA A 54 8.21 4.18 -7.50
C ALA A 54 6.68 4.18 -7.35
N VAL A 55 6.03 5.11 -8.03
CA VAL A 55 4.57 5.13 -8.19
C VAL A 55 4.18 4.33 -9.42
N LYS A 56 3.20 3.42 -9.29
CA LYS A 56 2.64 2.73 -10.45
C LYS A 56 1.11 2.66 -10.39
N SER A 57 0.49 2.66 -11.57
CA SER A 57 -0.95 2.46 -11.69
C SER A 57 -1.31 0.99 -11.48
N ALA A 58 -2.52 0.76 -10.98
CA ALA A 58 -3.08 -0.57 -10.74
C ALA A 58 -3.59 -1.31 -11.99
N ASP A 59 -3.13 -0.95 -13.20
CA ASP A 59 -3.50 -1.70 -14.39
C ASP A 59 -2.73 -3.02 -14.43
N ALA A 60 -3.45 -4.13 -14.66
CA ALA A 60 -2.90 -5.48 -14.60
C ALA A 60 -1.69 -5.67 -15.54
N ASP A 61 -1.69 -4.99 -16.69
CA ASP A 61 -0.57 -5.02 -17.65
C ASP A 61 0.72 -4.37 -17.12
N VAL A 62 0.61 -3.47 -16.13
CA VAL A 62 1.72 -2.71 -15.55
C VAL A 62 2.36 -3.46 -14.38
N VAL A 63 1.61 -4.33 -13.71
CA VAL A 63 2.03 -5.04 -12.49
C VAL A 63 2.85 -6.31 -12.79
N GLY A 64 2.70 -6.84 -14.01
CA GLY A 64 3.53 -7.86 -14.65
C GLY A 64 5.02 -7.81 -14.31
N GLY A 65 5.50 -8.76 -13.49
CA GLY A 65 6.95 -9.01 -13.31
C GLY A 65 7.68 -8.09 -12.31
N GLN A 66 6.94 -7.31 -11.51
CA GLN A 66 7.53 -6.48 -10.46
C GLN A 66 8.05 -7.32 -9.29
N LYS A 67 9.14 -6.86 -8.67
CA LYS A 67 9.79 -7.54 -7.54
C LYS A 67 9.93 -6.59 -6.35
N ALA A 68 8.81 -5.96 -6.00
CA ALA A 68 8.74 -5.04 -4.88
C ALA A 68 9.00 -5.78 -3.56
N ILE A 69 9.96 -5.29 -2.80
CA ILE A 69 10.23 -5.75 -1.43
C ILE A 69 9.09 -5.28 -0.54
N CYS A 70 8.74 -4.00 -0.63
CA CYS A 70 7.63 -3.43 0.12
C CYS A 70 6.62 -2.82 -0.83
N SER A 71 5.35 -2.91 -0.46
CA SER A 71 4.26 -2.32 -1.24
C SER A 71 3.33 -1.54 -0.32
N PHE A 72 3.04 -0.30 -0.69
CA PHE A 72 2.04 0.54 -0.08
C PHE A 72 0.84 0.61 -1.02
N ILE A 73 -0.28 0.04 -0.60
CA ILE A 73 -1.53 0.00 -1.36
C ILE A 73 -2.48 1.01 -0.74
N ASP A 74 -2.70 2.10 -1.48
CA ASP A 74 -3.52 3.22 -1.04
C ASP A 74 -4.97 3.09 -1.50
N GLU A 75 -5.91 3.63 -0.73
CA GLU A 75 -7.35 3.59 -1.00
C GLU A 75 -7.88 2.18 -1.36
N LEU A 76 -7.60 1.18 -0.52
CA LEU A 76 -7.98 -0.23 -0.77
C LEU A 76 -9.48 -0.42 -1.08
N TRP A 77 -10.37 0.40 -0.52
CA TRP A 77 -11.81 0.32 -0.81
C TRP A 77 -12.15 0.50 -2.30
N LEU A 78 -11.40 1.32 -3.04
CA LEU A 78 -11.57 1.50 -4.48
C LEU A 78 -11.19 0.24 -5.26
N PHE A 79 -10.17 -0.50 -4.80
CA PHE A 79 -9.85 -1.83 -5.33
C PHE A 79 -10.96 -2.84 -5.02
N GLY A 80 -11.61 -2.71 -3.86
CA GLY A 80 -12.77 -3.53 -3.48
C GLY A 80 -13.92 -3.50 -4.49
N LYS A 81 -14.09 -2.36 -5.19
CA LYS A 81 -15.12 -2.16 -6.22
C LYS A 81 -14.83 -2.88 -7.55
N LYS A 82 -13.60 -3.37 -7.77
CA LYS A 82 -13.18 -4.00 -9.03
C LYS A 82 -12.87 -5.49 -8.81
N ALA A 83 -13.60 -6.38 -9.49
CA ALA A 83 -13.39 -7.82 -9.37
C ALA A 83 -11.97 -8.27 -9.76
N SER A 84 -11.34 -7.58 -10.73
CA SER A 84 -9.98 -7.88 -11.19
C SER A 84 -8.88 -7.50 -10.19
N SER A 85 -9.17 -6.65 -9.20
CA SER A 85 -8.16 -6.16 -8.26
C SER A 85 -7.58 -7.26 -7.39
N ALA A 86 -8.29 -8.36 -7.15
CA ALA A 86 -7.73 -9.52 -6.43
C ALA A 86 -6.47 -10.07 -7.11
N ASN A 87 -6.49 -10.18 -8.44
CA ASN A 87 -5.34 -10.67 -9.21
C ASN A 87 -4.17 -9.68 -9.16
N VAL A 88 -4.46 -8.38 -9.33
CA VAL A 88 -3.45 -7.31 -9.25
C VAL A 88 -2.74 -7.33 -7.89
N LEU A 89 -3.50 -7.41 -6.79
CA LEU A 89 -2.91 -7.45 -5.45
C LEU A 89 -2.13 -8.75 -5.20
N SER A 90 -2.63 -9.88 -5.70
CA SER A 90 -1.93 -11.17 -5.61
C SER A 90 -0.59 -11.13 -6.35
N GLU A 91 -0.51 -10.44 -7.48
CA GLU A 91 0.73 -10.32 -8.24
C GLU A 91 1.75 -9.44 -7.55
N VAL A 92 1.34 -8.26 -7.07
CA VAL A 92 2.20 -7.36 -6.29
C VAL A 92 2.77 -8.06 -5.06
N THR A 93 1.88 -8.67 -4.27
CA THR A 93 2.25 -9.31 -3.00
C THR A 93 2.97 -10.64 -3.18
N GLY A 94 2.72 -11.36 -4.28
CA GLY A 94 3.34 -12.65 -4.57
C GLY A 94 4.88 -12.59 -4.63
N SER A 95 5.42 -11.44 -5.06
CA SER A 95 6.88 -11.23 -5.10
C SER A 95 7.54 -11.26 -3.72
N GLN A 96 6.78 -10.95 -2.65
CA GLN A 96 7.26 -10.88 -1.26
C GLN A 96 7.57 -12.26 -0.68
N ALA A 97 7.01 -13.34 -1.21
CA ALA A 97 7.34 -14.71 -0.78
C ALA A 97 8.84 -15.03 -0.91
N SER A 98 9.54 -14.35 -1.82
CA SER A 98 10.99 -14.48 -2.03
C SER A 98 11.85 -13.49 -1.25
N ARG A 99 11.23 -12.59 -0.46
CA ARG A 99 11.86 -11.47 0.25
C ARG A 99 11.43 -11.48 1.72
N PRO A 100 12.16 -12.17 2.62
CA PRO A 100 11.76 -12.29 4.03
C PRO A 100 11.69 -10.95 4.77
N GLU A 101 12.36 -9.92 4.28
CA GLU A 101 12.32 -8.54 4.77
C GLU A 101 11.12 -7.73 4.23
N GLY A 102 10.40 -8.27 3.26
CA GLY A 102 9.31 -7.58 2.58
C GLY A 102 8.01 -7.54 3.39
N PHE A 103 7.23 -6.49 3.15
CA PHE A 103 5.92 -6.33 3.79
C PHE A 103 4.98 -5.47 2.94
N THR A 104 3.68 -5.62 3.17
CA THR A 104 2.65 -4.82 2.52
C THR A 104 1.92 -3.96 3.54
N ILE A 105 1.80 -2.67 3.26
CA ILE A 105 0.91 -1.75 3.98
C ILE A 105 -0.34 -1.56 3.12
N TYR A 106 -1.50 -1.77 3.74
CA TYR A 106 -2.78 -1.41 3.16
C TYR A 106 -3.31 -0.19 3.90
N ALA A 107 -3.53 0.91 3.19
CA ALA A 107 -4.21 2.10 3.70
C ALA A 107 -5.56 2.25 3.01
N THR A 108 -6.57 2.63 3.79
CA THR A 108 -7.91 2.84 3.27
C THR A 108 -8.75 3.63 4.25
N THR A 109 -9.75 4.31 3.73
CA THR A 109 -10.88 4.81 4.48
C THR A 109 -12.10 3.91 4.24
N GLN A 110 -13.16 4.12 5.02
CA GLN A 110 -14.44 3.46 4.80
C GLN A 110 -15.20 4.23 3.71
N SER A 111 -15.73 3.53 2.71
CA SER A 111 -16.61 4.11 1.70
C SER A 111 -18.04 4.31 2.20
N ASP A 112 -18.81 5.14 1.50
CA ASP A 112 -20.26 5.27 1.72
C ASP A 112 -21.00 3.94 1.51
N ASP A 113 -20.51 3.13 0.58
CA ASP A 113 -21.03 1.78 0.33
C ASP A 113 -20.46 0.76 1.34
N PRO A 114 -21.17 -0.34 1.61
CA PRO A 114 -20.61 -1.46 2.38
C PRO A 114 -19.29 -1.98 1.76
N PRO A 115 -18.34 -2.47 2.58
CA PRO A 115 -17.11 -3.07 2.07
C PRO A 115 -17.40 -4.20 1.09
N THR A 116 -16.69 -4.23 -0.03
CA THR A 116 -16.82 -5.27 -1.07
C THR A 116 -15.45 -5.79 -1.52
N GLY A 117 -15.47 -6.95 -2.20
CA GLY A 117 -14.29 -7.52 -2.84
C GLY A 117 -13.08 -7.68 -1.90
N VAL A 118 -11.90 -7.32 -2.41
CA VAL A 118 -10.63 -7.42 -1.66
C VAL A 118 -10.62 -6.56 -0.39
N PHE A 119 -11.34 -5.45 -0.37
CA PHE A 119 -11.43 -4.60 0.82
C PHE A 119 -12.20 -5.32 1.93
N ALA A 120 -13.38 -5.87 1.63
CA ALA A 120 -14.16 -6.64 2.61
C ALA A 120 -13.36 -7.82 3.18
N GLN A 121 -12.68 -8.57 2.31
CA GLN A 121 -11.87 -9.73 2.70
C GLN A 121 -10.76 -9.32 3.67
N LYS A 122 -9.97 -8.29 3.32
CA LYS A 122 -8.87 -7.80 4.17
C LYS A 122 -9.41 -7.20 5.48
N LEU A 123 -10.51 -6.44 5.43
CA LEU A 123 -11.10 -5.83 6.62
C LEU A 123 -11.56 -6.90 7.62
N LEU A 124 -12.32 -7.90 7.16
CA LEU A 124 -12.82 -8.99 8.01
C LEU A 124 -11.67 -9.83 8.58
N TYR A 125 -10.66 -10.15 7.77
CA TYR A 125 -9.47 -10.86 8.24
C TYR A 125 -8.74 -10.09 9.34
N ASN A 126 -8.44 -8.81 9.11
CA ASN A 126 -7.70 -7.98 10.05
C ASN A 126 -8.49 -7.66 11.33
N ARG A 127 -9.83 -7.58 11.27
CA ARG A 127 -10.67 -7.57 12.48
C ARG A 127 -10.52 -8.89 13.25
N GLY A 128 -10.48 -10.02 12.57
CA GLY A 128 -10.23 -11.34 13.17
C GLY A 128 -8.88 -11.42 13.90
N VAL A 129 -7.82 -10.86 13.31
CA VAL A 129 -6.49 -10.76 13.94
C VAL A 129 -6.54 -9.84 15.17
N ARG A 130 -7.07 -8.61 15.03
CA ARG A 130 -7.22 -7.63 16.12
C ARG A 130 -7.98 -8.21 17.30
N ASP A 131 -9.07 -8.92 17.02
CA ASP A 131 -9.96 -9.50 18.03
C ASP A 131 -9.44 -10.83 18.61
N GLY A 132 -8.25 -11.30 18.19
CA GLY A 132 -7.64 -12.55 18.67
C GLY A 132 -8.31 -13.84 18.16
N LYS A 133 -9.23 -13.74 17.19
CA LYS A 133 -9.88 -14.91 16.55
C LYS A 133 -8.95 -15.60 15.55
N ILE A 134 -8.01 -14.86 14.98
CA ILE A 134 -6.98 -15.36 14.07
C ILE A 134 -5.62 -15.08 14.73
N ASN A 135 -4.83 -16.14 14.96
CA ASN A 135 -3.48 -16.00 15.48
C ASN A 135 -2.48 -15.82 14.33
N ASP A 136 -2.22 -14.58 13.95
CA ASP A 136 -1.26 -14.21 12.92
C ASP A 136 -0.31 -13.11 13.45
N PRO A 137 0.87 -13.49 13.98
CA PRO A 137 1.83 -12.52 14.52
C PRO A 137 2.55 -11.71 13.44
N THR A 138 2.31 -12.00 12.16
CA THR A 138 2.90 -11.27 11.02
C THR A 138 2.02 -10.12 10.53
N SER A 139 0.80 -10.00 11.07
CA SER A 139 -0.15 -8.95 10.73
C SER A 139 -0.30 -7.95 11.88
N LEU A 140 -0.25 -6.65 11.57
CA LEU A 140 -0.47 -5.56 12.52
C LEU A 140 -1.69 -4.71 12.10
N PRO A 141 -2.91 -5.09 12.50
CA PRO A 141 -4.11 -4.33 12.15
C PRO A 141 -4.22 -3.05 13.00
N LEU A 142 -4.15 -1.89 12.34
CA LEU A 142 -4.44 -0.58 12.92
C LEU A 142 -5.79 -0.08 12.40
N ILE A 143 -6.88 -0.48 13.07
CA ILE A 143 -8.25 -0.23 12.62
C ILE A 143 -8.94 0.72 13.58
N TYR A 144 -9.35 1.89 13.08
CA TYR A 144 -10.14 2.86 13.83
C TYR A 144 -11.63 2.69 13.50
N GLU A 145 -12.36 2.07 14.41
CA GLU A 145 -13.79 1.77 14.26
C GLU A 145 -14.53 2.08 15.55
N TYR A 146 -15.80 2.47 15.41
CA TYR A 146 -16.67 2.55 16.57
C TYR A 146 -16.85 1.18 17.22
N PRO A 147 -16.94 1.10 18.55
CA PRO A 147 -17.28 -0.13 19.22
C PRO A 147 -18.68 -0.60 18.76
N PRO A 148 -18.96 -1.91 18.76
CA PRO A 148 -20.23 -2.46 18.25
C PRO A 148 -21.49 -1.86 18.89
N GLN A 149 -21.38 -1.32 20.10
CA GLN A 149 -22.47 -0.65 20.81
C GLN A 149 -22.82 0.72 20.20
N MET A 150 -21.86 1.39 19.56
CA MET A 150 -22.04 2.70 18.92
C MET A 150 -22.38 2.60 17.43
N ALA A 151 -22.18 1.43 16.80
CA ALA A 151 -22.38 1.20 15.37
C ALA A 151 -23.77 0.63 15.01
N LYS A 152 -24.71 0.59 15.95
CA LYS A 152 -26.03 -0.07 15.82
C LYS A 152 -27.20 0.88 15.55
N ASP A 153 -26.93 2.16 15.43
CA ASP A 153 -27.90 3.20 15.08
C ASP A 153 -27.71 3.64 13.62
#